data_AF-A0A651HRI0-F1
#
_entry.id   AF-A0A651HRI0-F1
#
_cell.length_a   1.000
_cell.length_b   1.000
_cell.length_c   1.000
_cell.angle_alpha   90.00
_cell.angle_beta   90.00
_cell.angle_gamma   90.00
#
_symmetry.space_group_name_H-M   'P 1'
#
loop_
_entity.id
_entity.type
_entity.pdbx_description
1 polymer ?
#
loop_
_entity_poly.entity_id
_entity_poly.type
_entity_poly.pdbx_seq_one_letter_code
_entity_poly.pdbx_strand_id
1 'polypeptide(L)'
;MSTPRTIPIRRLVLVALPLTIGSVVTAAALTESNRGVQDELPFPVADATEALMDTRLPMEVNDRVERWVRRFLGRDRVTFEEYLVREGLYGGMIRDRLRQRGMPEQLLYLAMIESGFSPTATSPMAASGVWQFMGPTARAYGLTVDSWVDERRDPVRATDAALDYLQELHGEFGSWYLAAAAYNAGAGRVKQALRRSGVDGGGDEQIYWQIIEHLPRETRSYVPKLLAAALLAEEPEHFGFEVERSLPYLFDQVLVPPSTPLRRVAEILEVSPSLMTELNPHLIRGQTPPDRSFMVRVPMGTSQAVVAALARNPRR
;
A
#
# COMPACT_ATOMS: atom_id res chain seq x y z
N MET A 1 -50.76 -1.84 22.63
CA MET A 1 -49.81 -2.91 23.00
C MET A 1 -49.45 -3.68 21.74
N SER A 2 -48.39 -3.23 21.04
CA SER A 2 -47.88 -3.91 19.84
C SER A 2 -46.79 -4.89 20.23
N THR A 3 -46.93 -6.13 19.82
CA THR A 3 -45.90 -7.17 19.87
C THR A 3 -44.86 -6.94 18.76
N PRO A 4 -43.55 -7.12 19.02
CA PRO A 4 -42.55 -7.00 17.96
C PRO A 4 -42.45 -8.30 17.16
N ARG A 5 -42.42 -8.16 15.83
CA ARG A 5 -42.11 -9.25 14.89
C ARG A 5 -40.62 -9.54 14.90
N THR A 6 -40.26 -10.75 15.29
CA THR A 6 -38.91 -11.32 15.18
C THR A 6 -38.60 -11.66 13.73
N ILE A 7 -37.48 -11.15 13.19
CA ILE A 7 -36.94 -11.52 11.88
C ILE A 7 -36.00 -12.73 12.09
N PRO A 8 -36.13 -13.85 11.36
CA PRO A 8 -35.24 -14.99 11.55
C PRO A 8 -33.90 -14.74 10.86
N ILE A 9 -32.81 -14.88 11.62
CA ILE A 9 -31.43 -14.92 11.13
C ILE A 9 -31.23 -16.29 10.46
N ARG A 10 -31.05 -16.32 9.14
CA ARG A 10 -30.61 -17.52 8.42
C ARG A 10 -29.14 -17.77 8.73
N ARG A 11 -28.85 -18.85 9.48
CA ARG A 11 -27.50 -19.43 9.62
C ARG A 11 -27.06 -19.95 8.25
N LEU A 12 -25.92 -19.46 7.75
CA LEU A 12 -25.23 -20.07 6.62
C LEU A 12 -24.59 -21.38 7.12
N VAL A 13 -25.05 -22.52 6.59
CA VAL A 13 -24.42 -23.83 6.83
C VAL A 13 -23.23 -23.94 5.89
N LEU A 14 -22.02 -23.99 6.45
CA LEU A 14 -20.80 -24.31 5.72
C LEU A 14 -20.81 -25.82 5.40
N VAL A 15 -21.06 -26.17 4.14
CA VAL A 15 -20.96 -27.56 3.68
C VAL A 15 -19.48 -27.84 3.39
N ALA A 16 -18.83 -28.58 4.28
CA ALA A 16 -17.50 -29.13 4.05
C ALA A 16 -17.60 -30.29 3.03
N LEU A 17 -16.87 -30.16 1.91
CA LEU A 17 -16.65 -31.27 0.98
C LEU A 17 -15.33 -31.97 1.33
N PRO A 18 -15.29 -33.32 1.41
CA PRO A 18 -14.07 -34.04 1.73
C PRO A 18 -13.16 -34.12 0.49
N LEU A 19 -11.91 -33.68 0.64
CA LEU A 19 -10.83 -33.98 -0.30
C LEU A 19 -10.47 -35.46 -0.17
N THR A 20 -10.71 -36.22 -1.24
CA THR A 20 -10.25 -37.60 -1.37
C THR A 20 -8.77 -37.62 -1.76
N ILE A 21 -7.99 -38.35 -0.99
CA ILE A 21 -6.57 -38.65 -1.21
C ILE A 21 -6.47 -40.01 -1.91
N GLY A 22 -5.65 -40.11 -2.96
CA GLY A 22 -5.20 -41.35 -3.62
C GLY A 22 -4.71 -41.04 -5.04
N SER A 23 -3.51 -41.37 -5.50
CA SER A 23 -2.63 -42.52 -5.24
C SER A 23 -1.16 -42.09 -5.43
N VAL A 24 -0.23 -42.37 -4.51
CA VAL A 24 0.67 -43.54 -4.46
C VAL A 24 1.23 -43.98 -5.82
N VAL A 25 2.47 -43.59 -6.10
CA VAL A 25 3.43 -44.41 -6.87
C VAL A 25 4.65 -44.60 -6.00
N THR A 26 4.82 -45.84 -5.53
CA THR A 26 5.99 -46.33 -4.81
C THR A 26 7.03 -46.78 -5.83
N ALA A 27 8.21 -46.19 -5.83
CA ALA A 27 9.42 -46.81 -6.36
C ALA A 27 10.48 -46.74 -5.27
N ALA A 28 10.66 -47.86 -4.57
CA ALA A 28 11.65 -48.04 -3.55
C ALA A 28 12.99 -48.49 -4.15
N ALA A 29 14.06 -48.00 -3.51
CA ALA A 29 15.39 -48.60 -3.39
C ALA A 29 16.31 -48.60 -4.63
N LEU A 30 17.17 -47.57 -4.68
CA LEU A 30 18.61 -47.80 -4.77
C LEU A 30 19.28 -46.98 -3.66
N THR A 31 19.73 -47.70 -2.64
CA THR A 31 20.60 -47.19 -1.59
C THR A 31 22.02 -47.04 -2.13
N GLU A 32 22.76 -46.11 -1.53
CA GLU A 32 24.22 -45.88 -1.63
C GLU A 32 24.72 -44.98 -2.77
N SER A 33 24.88 -43.69 -2.44
CA SER A 33 26.22 -43.10 -2.38
C SER A 33 26.13 -41.71 -1.75
N ASN A 34 26.59 -41.62 -0.50
CA ASN A 34 26.98 -40.37 0.14
C ASN A 34 28.08 -39.69 -0.70
N ARG A 35 27.73 -38.64 -1.43
CA ARG A 35 28.66 -37.59 -1.89
C ARG A 35 28.01 -36.26 -1.58
N GLY A 36 28.64 -35.53 -0.67
CA GLY A 36 28.16 -34.25 -0.17
C GLY A 36 27.86 -33.28 -1.31
N VAL A 37 26.65 -32.76 -1.29
CA VAL A 37 26.35 -31.45 -1.84
C VAL A 37 26.01 -30.61 -0.62
N GLN A 38 27.01 -29.90 -0.12
CA GLN A 38 26.75 -28.73 0.71
C GLN A 38 26.10 -27.73 -0.24
N ASP A 39 24.78 -27.56 -0.15
CA ASP A 39 24.13 -26.36 -0.67
C ASP A 39 24.61 -25.19 0.22
N GLU A 40 25.82 -24.70 -0.07
CA GLU A 40 26.27 -23.41 0.42
C GLU A 40 25.37 -22.37 -0.23
N LEU A 41 24.41 -21.87 0.55
CA LEU A 41 23.76 -20.60 0.26
C LEU A 41 24.86 -19.56 0.03
N PRO A 42 24.75 -18.71 -0.99
CA PRO A 42 25.85 -17.87 -1.46
C PRO A 42 26.38 -16.86 -0.43
N PHE A 43 25.73 -16.72 0.73
CA PHE A 43 26.13 -15.87 1.85
C PHE A 43 25.69 -16.51 3.19
N PRO A 44 26.38 -16.23 4.31
CA PRO A 44 26.01 -16.74 5.62
C PRO A 44 24.59 -16.28 6.01
N VAL A 45 23.75 -17.22 6.46
CA VAL A 45 22.36 -16.94 6.90
C VAL A 45 22.30 -15.87 8.01
N ALA A 46 23.35 -15.75 8.81
CA ALA A 46 23.48 -14.72 9.84
C ALA A 46 23.50 -13.29 9.25
N ASP A 47 24.11 -13.08 8.09
CA ASP A 47 24.28 -11.77 7.43
C ASP A 47 22.94 -11.28 6.84
N ALA A 48 22.16 -12.20 6.27
CA ALA A 48 20.78 -11.93 5.86
C ALA A 48 19.86 -11.66 7.06
N THR A 49 20.12 -12.30 8.21
CA THR A 49 19.34 -12.07 9.43
C THR A 49 19.67 -10.73 10.07
N GLU A 50 20.94 -10.30 10.07
CA GLU A 50 21.37 -8.95 10.50
C GLU A 50 20.84 -7.85 9.57
N ALA A 51 20.88 -8.05 8.24
CA ALA A 51 20.31 -7.12 7.28
C ALA A 51 18.77 -6.99 7.39
N LEU A 52 18.09 -8.02 7.90
CA LEU A 52 16.65 -8.01 8.20
C LEU A 52 16.33 -7.47 9.61
N MET A 53 17.32 -7.33 10.50
CA MET A 53 17.11 -6.97 11.91
C MET A 53 17.06 -5.46 12.17
N ASP A 54 17.54 -4.61 11.26
CA ASP A 54 17.48 -3.14 11.45
C ASP A 54 16.86 -2.38 10.27
N THR A 55 15.83 -2.96 9.66
CA THR A 55 14.94 -2.19 8.77
C THR A 55 13.83 -1.52 9.58
N ARG A 56 14.03 -1.19 10.86
CA ARG A 56 13.03 -0.44 11.62
C ARG A 56 13.36 1.03 11.54
N LEU A 57 12.33 1.85 11.32
CA LEU A 57 12.49 3.28 11.50
C LEU A 57 12.78 3.54 13.00
N PRO A 58 13.83 4.28 13.38
CA PRO A 58 14.12 4.56 14.78
C PRO A 58 12.94 5.28 15.45
N MET A 59 12.20 4.63 16.35
CA MET A 59 10.97 5.21 16.90
C MET A 59 11.26 6.20 18.03
N GLU A 60 11.57 7.45 17.67
CA GLU A 60 11.86 8.51 18.63
C GLU A 60 10.59 9.21 19.14
N VAL A 61 10.39 9.23 20.46
CA VAL A 61 9.25 9.93 21.09
C VAL A 61 9.75 11.24 21.71
N ASN A 62 9.18 12.35 21.27
CA ASN A 62 9.42 13.68 21.82
C ASN A 62 8.12 14.52 21.82
N ASP A 63 8.16 15.72 22.40
CA ASP A 63 7.00 16.62 22.51
C ASP A 63 6.27 16.86 21.18
N ARG A 64 6.95 16.79 20.02
CA ARG A 64 6.33 16.98 18.71
C ARG A 64 5.53 15.77 18.29
N VAL A 65 6.05 14.57 18.53
CA VAL A 65 5.38 13.29 18.28
C VAL A 65 4.19 13.14 19.22
N GLU A 66 4.37 13.42 20.53
CA GLU A 66 3.30 13.33 21.52
C GLU A 66 2.12 14.26 21.21
N ARG A 67 2.36 15.43 20.63
CA ARG A 67 1.28 16.32 20.17
C ARG A 67 0.41 15.66 19.10
N TRP A 68 1.02 14.93 18.17
CA TRP A 68 0.28 14.18 17.15
C TRP A 68 -0.41 12.95 17.72
N VAL A 69 0.23 12.23 18.64
CA VAL A 69 -0.40 11.13 19.39
C VAL A 69 -1.67 11.62 20.10
N ARG A 70 -1.58 12.69 20.90
CA ARG A 70 -2.75 13.30 21.57
C ARG A 70 -3.82 13.77 20.58
N ARG A 71 -3.42 14.26 19.41
CA ARG A 71 -4.35 14.70 18.38
C ARG A 71 -5.12 13.52 17.77
N PHE A 72 -4.43 12.43 17.43
CA PHE A 72 -5.04 11.19 16.92
C PHE A 72 -5.87 10.46 17.97
N LEU A 73 -5.53 10.55 19.25
CA LEU A 73 -6.36 9.97 20.32
C LEU A 73 -7.56 10.85 20.71
N GLY A 74 -7.51 12.14 20.37
CA GLY A 74 -8.56 13.11 20.70
C GLY A 74 -9.34 13.56 19.48
N ARG A 75 -9.00 14.76 18.99
CA ARG A 75 -9.79 15.45 17.96
C ARG A 75 -9.91 14.67 16.65
N ASP A 76 -8.86 13.96 16.25
CA ASP A 76 -8.80 13.28 14.95
C ASP A 76 -9.08 11.77 15.08
N ARG A 77 -9.59 11.32 16.24
CA ARG A 77 -9.77 9.89 16.56
C ARG A 77 -10.63 9.14 15.56
N VAL A 78 -11.82 9.67 15.24
CA VAL A 78 -12.74 9.04 14.28
C VAL A 78 -12.09 8.90 12.90
N THR A 79 -11.39 9.94 12.44
CA THR A 79 -10.66 9.89 11.16
C THR A 79 -9.52 8.88 11.21
N PHE A 80 -8.80 8.77 12.32
CA PHE A 80 -7.74 7.77 12.48
C PHE A 80 -8.31 6.33 12.47
N GLU A 81 -9.46 6.09 13.09
CA GLU A 81 -10.16 4.79 13.01
C GLU A 81 -10.52 4.42 11.56
N GLU A 82 -11.02 5.36 10.75
CA GLU A 82 -11.25 5.13 9.32
C GLU A 82 -9.96 4.75 8.57
N TYR A 83 -8.83 5.35 8.94
CA TYR A 83 -7.53 5.04 8.34
C TYR A 83 -7.08 3.62 8.69
N LEU A 84 -7.25 3.19 9.94
CA LEU A 84 -6.96 1.82 10.38
C LEU A 84 -7.84 0.80 9.65
N VAL A 85 -9.12 1.11 9.44
CA VAL A 85 -10.03 0.24 8.66
C VAL A 85 -9.50 0.06 7.23
N ARG A 86 -9.09 1.15 6.56
CA ARG A 86 -8.55 1.12 5.18
C ARG A 86 -7.15 0.54 5.10
N GLU A 87 -6.34 0.63 6.16
CA GLU A 87 -5.05 -0.04 6.24
C GLU A 87 -5.20 -1.55 5.98
N GLY A 88 -6.32 -2.16 6.39
CA GLY A 88 -6.63 -3.56 6.09
C GLY A 88 -6.61 -3.92 4.60
N LEU A 89 -7.00 -2.99 3.72
CA LEU A 89 -7.00 -3.21 2.26
C LEU A 89 -5.56 -3.30 1.72
N TYR A 90 -4.70 -2.35 2.06
CA TYR A 90 -3.44 -2.12 1.35
C TYR A 90 -2.18 -2.35 2.18
N GLY A 91 -2.29 -2.33 3.51
CA GLY A 91 -1.15 -2.35 4.43
C GLY A 91 -0.29 -3.61 4.27
N GLY A 92 -0.90 -4.78 4.11
CA GLY A 92 -0.16 -6.02 3.84
C GLY A 92 0.67 -5.95 2.56
N MET A 93 0.03 -5.53 1.46
CA MET A 93 0.69 -5.37 0.15
C MET A 93 1.85 -4.35 0.20
N ILE A 94 1.68 -3.23 0.92
CA ILE A 94 2.73 -2.21 1.06
C ILE A 94 3.89 -2.73 1.91
N ARG A 95 3.61 -3.41 3.05
CA ARG A 95 4.65 -4.00 3.91
C ARG A 95 5.48 -5.03 3.17
N ASP A 96 4.85 -5.90 2.38
CA ASP A 96 5.57 -6.91 1.60
C ASP A 96 6.51 -6.25 0.59
N ARG A 97 6.07 -5.17 -0.07
CA ARG A 97 6.89 -4.38 -1.00
C ARG A 97 8.05 -3.65 -0.33
N LEU A 98 7.86 -3.15 0.89
CA LEU A 98 8.91 -2.52 1.70
C LEU A 98 9.95 -3.57 2.12
N ARG A 99 9.51 -4.72 2.63
CA ARG A 99 10.38 -5.83 3.04
C ARG A 99 11.23 -6.36 1.90
N GLN A 100 10.65 -6.53 0.71
CA GLN A 100 11.38 -6.94 -0.50
C GLN A 100 12.48 -5.96 -0.92
N ARG A 101 12.35 -4.68 -0.53
CA ARG A 101 13.34 -3.62 -0.82
C ARG A 101 14.31 -3.38 0.33
N GLY A 102 14.17 -4.08 1.46
CA GLY A 102 14.95 -3.77 2.67
C GLY A 102 14.64 -2.39 3.27
N MET A 103 13.46 -1.85 3.00
CA MET A 103 13.02 -0.54 3.49
C MET A 103 12.22 -0.68 4.79
N PRO A 104 12.21 0.35 5.66
CA PRO A 104 11.40 0.28 6.87
C PRO A 104 9.91 0.16 6.62
N GLU A 105 9.29 -0.84 7.25
CA GLU A 105 7.86 -1.10 7.09
C GLU A 105 7.03 0.11 7.55
N GLN A 106 7.48 0.85 8.57
CA GLN A 106 6.82 2.06 9.08
C GLN A 106 6.62 3.15 8.01
N LEU A 107 7.37 3.13 6.90
CA LEU A 107 7.14 4.05 5.78
C LEU A 107 5.74 3.89 5.16
N LEU A 108 5.04 2.77 5.39
CA LEU A 108 3.64 2.63 4.97
C LEU A 108 2.74 3.73 5.56
N TYR A 109 3.08 4.25 6.74
CA TYR A 109 2.28 5.27 7.42
C TYR A 109 2.40 6.64 6.75
N LEU A 110 3.31 6.82 5.78
CA LEU A 110 3.26 7.95 4.86
C LEU A 110 1.96 7.93 4.04
N ALA A 111 1.58 6.78 3.47
CA ALA A 111 0.30 6.63 2.76
C ALA A 111 -0.91 6.91 3.67
N MET A 112 -0.81 6.56 4.95
CA MET A 112 -1.83 6.89 5.95
C MET A 112 -1.95 8.41 6.14
N ILE A 113 -0.85 9.12 6.38
CA ILE A 113 -0.91 10.55 6.68
C ILE A 113 -1.19 11.43 5.45
N GLU A 114 -0.93 10.92 4.24
CA GLU A 114 -1.20 11.56 2.95
C GLU A 114 -2.67 11.46 2.53
N SER A 115 -3.25 10.26 2.58
CA SER A 115 -4.59 10.01 2.03
C SER A 115 -5.53 9.21 2.93
N GLY A 116 -5.04 8.71 4.06
CA GLY A 116 -5.74 7.68 4.83
C GLY A 116 -5.93 6.41 4.01
N PHE A 117 -4.93 6.05 3.19
CA PHE A 117 -4.97 4.99 2.19
C PHE A 117 -6.08 5.09 1.13
N SER A 118 -6.58 6.30 0.85
CA SER A 118 -7.65 6.49 -0.14
C SER A 118 -7.09 6.57 -1.57
N PRO A 119 -7.41 5.63 -2.48
CA PRO A 119 -6.96 5.69 -3.87
C PRO A 119 -7.63 6.79 -4.69
N THR A 120 -8.73 7.36 -4.22
CA THR A 120 -9.47 8.42 -4.93
C THR A 120 -9.26 9.81 -4.31
N ALA A 121 -8.46 9.91 -3.24
CA ALA A 121 -8.11 11.19 -2.62
C ALA A 121 -7.50 12.14 -3.64
N THR A 122 -7.93 13.40 -3.61
CA THR A 122 -7.38 14.46 -4.45
C THR A 122 -7.24 15.73 -3.63
N SER A 123 -6.04 16.30 -3.57
CA SER A 123 -5.79 17.55 -2.84
C SER A 123 -6.21 18.78 -3.64
N PRO A 124 -6.35 19.95 -3.00
CA PRO A 124 -6.56 21.23 -3.70
C PRO A 124 -5.45 21.57 -4.71
N MET A 125 -4.25 21.01 -4.51
CA MET A 125 -3.09 21.19 -5.40
C MET A 125 -2.98 20.08 -6.46
N ALA A 126 -4.03 19.27 -6.64
CA ALA A 126 -4.11 18.18 -7.60
C ALA A 126 -3.13 17.00 -7.36
N ALA A 127 -2.63 16.86 -6.13
CA ALA A 127 -2.06 15.60 -5.66
C ALA A 127 -3.15 14.51 -5.64
N SER A 128 -2.85 13.27 -6.03
CA SER A 128 -3.89 12.23 -6.11
C SER A 128 -3.44 10.85 -5.64
N GLY A 129 -4.41 10.08 -5.17
CA GLY A 129 -4.28 8.69 -4.79
C GLY A 129 -3.66 8.43 -3.42
N VAL A 130 -3.34 7.16 -3.18
CA VAL A 130 -2.88 6.63 -1.88
C VAL A 130 -1.66 7.40 -1.35
N TRP A 131 -0.76 7.75 -2.25
CA TRP A 131 0.53 8.39 -1.96
C TRP A 131 0.53 9.89 -2.28
N GLN A 132 -0.62 10.48 -2.63
CA GLN A 132 -0.78 11.90 -2.98
C GLN A 132 0.29 12.41 -3.97
N PHE A 133 0.46 11.72 -5.09
CA PHE A 133 1.43 12.15 -6.09
C PHE A 133 0.95 13.40 -6.87
N MET A 134 1.87 14.36 -7.02
CA MET A 134 1.73 15.42 -8.02
C MET A 134 1.91 14.83 -9.44
N GLY A 135 1.14 15.33 -10.41
CA GLY A 135 1.16 14.81 -11.78
C GLY A 135 2.56 14.74 -12.44
N PRO A 136 3.41 15.78 -12.35
CA PRO A 136 4.77 15.73 -12.89
C PRO A 136 5.64 14.66 -12.22
N THR A 137 5.60 14.56 -10.89
CA THR A 137 6.36 13.56 -10.12
C THR A 137 5.89 12.14 -10.46
N ALA A 138 4.58 11.91 -10.50
CA ALA A 138 4.01 10.62 -10.89
C ALA A 138 4.58 10.12 -12.23
N ARG A 139 4.60 10.99 -13.25
CA ARG A 139 5.14 10.66 -14.57
C ARG A 139 6.64 10.41 -14.56
N ALA A 140 7.39 11.14 -13.74
CA ALA A 140 8.82 10.91 -13.57
C ALA A 140 9.12 9.51 -13.01
N TYR A 141 8.24 8.98 -12.15
CA TYR A 141 8.32 7.61 -11.62
C TYR A 141 7.44 6.61 -12.39
N GLY A 142 7.22 6.85 -13.69
CA GLY A 142 6.66 5.86 -14.61
C GLY A 142 5.14 5.60 -14.47
N LEU A 143 4.40 6.46 -13.76
CA LEU A 143 2.94 6.40 -13.71
C LEU A 143 2.30 7.09 -14.91
N THR A 144 1.32 6.42 -15.51
CA THR A 144 0.44 6.97 -16.53
C THR A 144 -0.57 7.91 -15.89
N VAL A 145 -0.62 9.16 -16.37
CA VAL A 145 -1.59 10.16 -15.94
C VAL A 145 -2.15 10.84 -17.21
N ASP A 146 -3.26 10.30 -17.71
CA ASP A 146 -3.96 10.76 -18.90
C ASP A 146 -5.49 10.89 -18.67
N SER A 147 -6.26 11.14 -19.73
CA SER A 147 -7.71 11.38 -19.64
C SER A 147 -8.57 10.14 -19.34
N TRP A 148 -7.98 8.95 -19.39
CA TRP A 148 -8.61 7.64 -19.22
C TRP A 148 -8.02 6.86 -18.04
N VAL A 149 -6.72 6.99 -17.81
CA VAL A 149 -5.95 6.28 -16.78
C VAL A 149 -5.21 7.27 -15.90
N ASP A 150 -5.43 7.18 -14.59
CA ASP A 150 -4.62 7.87 -13.57
C ASP A 150 -4.04 6.84 -12.60
N GLU A 151 -2.84 6.35 -12.89
CA GLU A 151 -2.16 5.32 -12.10
C GLU A 151 -1.70 5.83 -10.73
N ARG A 152 -1.81 7.14 -10.44
CA ARG A 152 -1.67 7.63 -9.05
C ARG A 152 -2.75 7.04 -8.15
N ARG A 153 -3.92 6.74 -8.72
CA ARG A 153 -5.03 6.10 -8.03
C ARG A 153 -4.90 4.58 -7.96
N ASP A 154 -3.96 3.98 -8.69
CA ASP A 154 -3.69 2.55 -8.61
C ASP A 154 -2.87 2.26 -7.34
N PRO A 155 -3.40 1.56 -6.32
CA PRO A 155 -2.68 1.31 -5.07
C PRO A 155 -1.37 0.55 -5.27
N VAL A 156 -1.28 -0.31 -6.28
CA VAL A 156 -0.13 -1.16 -6.53
C VAL A 156 0.95 -0.37 -7.26
N ARG A 157 0.60 0.24 -8.39
CA ARG A 157 1.55 1.04 -9.21
C ARG A 157 2.03 2.27 -8.46
N ALA A 158 1.13 2.98 -7.77
CA ALA A 158 1.51 4.14 -6.97
C ALA A 158 2.40 3.79 -5.78
N THR A 159 2.22 2.60 -5.17
CA THR A 159 3.14 2.14 -4.12
C THR A 159 4.52 1.90 -4.69
N ASP A 160 4.66 1.22 -5.83
CA ASP A 160 5.98 1.02 -6.44
C ASP A 160 6.68 2.35 -6.73
N ALA A 161 5.98 3.28 -7.38
CA ALA A 161 6.53 4.61 -7.65
C ALA A 161 6.90 5.39 -6.38
N ALA A 162 6.09 5.30 -5.31
CA ALA A 162 6.38 5.98 -4.04
C ALA A 162 7.61 5.40 -3.35
N LEU A 163 7.76 4.07 -3.34
CA LEU A 163 8.91 3.41 -2.75
C LEU A 163 10.19 3.68 -3.55
N ASP A 164 10.11 3.69 -4.87
CA ASP A 164 11.24 4.05 -5.73
C ASP A 164 11.68 5.51 -5.47
N TYR A 165 10.72 6.43 -5.33
CA TYR A 165 11.01 7.82 -4.99
C TYR A 165 11.63 7.96 -3.58
N LEU A 166 11.06 7.29 -2.58
CA LEU A 166 11.59 7.29 -1.21
C LEU A 166 13.00 6.69 -1.16
N GLN A 167 13.28 5.64 -1.93
CA GLN A 167 14.60 5.02 -2.02
C GLN A 167 15.63 5.97 -2.64
N GLU A 168 15.26 6.73 -3.67
CA GLU A 168 16.11 7.78 -4.26
C GLU A 168 16.40 8.89 -3.24
N LEU A 169 15.37 9.38 -2.56
CA LEU A 169 15.50 10.40 -1.52
C LEU A 169 16.38 9.92 -0.37
N HIS A 170 16.24 8.66 0.05
CA HIS A 170 17.12 8.07 1.05
C HIS A 170 18.55 7.94 0.54
N GLY A 171 18.77 7.55 -0.72
CA GLY A 171 20.10 7.54 -1.33
C GLY A 171 20.75 8.93 -1.37
N GLU A 172 19.95 10.00 -1.50
CA GLU A 172 20.43 11.39 -1.49
C GLU A 172 20.75 11.89 -0.06
N PHE A 173 19.92 11.54 0.93
CA PHE A 173 20.01 12.12 2.27
C PHE A 173 20.53 11.18 3.36
N GLY A 174 20.68 9.88 3.10
CA GLY A 174 21.14 8.89 4.08
C GLY A 174 20.21 8.65 5.28
N SER A 175 19.08 9.37 5.38
CA SER A 175 18.12 9.33 6.49
C SER A 175 16.70 9.21 5.95
N TRP A 176 15.91 8.32 6.55
CA TRP A 176 14.50 8.15 6.20
C TRP A 176 13.65 9.32 6.67
N TYR A 177 14.02 10.01 7.75
CA TYR A 177 13.35 11.24 8.19
C TYR A 177 13.56 12.38 7.19
N LEU A 178 14.79 12.55 6.71
CA LEU A 178 15.08 13.53 5.66
C LEU A 178 14.41 13.14 4.34
N ALA A 179 14.37 11.84 4.00
CA ALA A 179 13.64 11.35 2.83
C ALA A 179 12.14 11.64 2.94
N ALA A 180 11.50 11.36 4.08
CA ALA A 180 10.10 11.69 4.33
C ALA A 180 9.86 13.22 4.27
N ALA A 181 10.73 14.02 4.88
CA ALA A 181 10.65 15.48 4.79
C ALA A 181 10.78 15.98 3.33
N ALA A 182 11.66 15.38 2.55
CA ALA A 182 11.88 15.70 1.14
C ALA A 182 10.74 15.21 0.24
N TYR A 183 10.09 14.10 0.59
CA TYR A 183 8.88 13.63 -0.08
C TYR A 183 7.77 14.70 -0.01
N ASN A 184 7.56 15.28 1.17
CA ASN A 184 6.57 16.34 1.40
C ASN A 184 6.98 17.70 0.80
N ALA A 185 8.22 18.14 1.05
CA ALA A 185 8.65 19.50 0.72
C ALA A 185 9.38 19.62 -0.63
N GLY A 186 9.80 18.51 -1.21
CA GLY A 186 10.80 18.44 -2.28
C GLY A 186 12.25 18.52 -1.75
N ALA A 187 13.12 17.70 -2.34
CA ALA A 187 14.53 17.58 -2.02
C ALA A 187 15.29 18.92 -1.96
N GLY A 188 15.01 19.84 -2.90
CA GLY A 188 15.66 21.16 -2.93
C GLY A 188 15.41 22.01 -1.68
N ARG A 189 14.22 21.88 -1.05
CA ARG A 189 13.90 22.59 0.20
C ARG A 189 14.66 22.00 1.40
N VAL A 190 14.79 20.68 1.45
CA VAL A 190 15.58 19.99 2.48
C VAL A 190 17.07 20.32 2.33
N LYS A 191 17.63 20.28 1.12
CA LYS A 191 19.00 20.75 0.82
C LYS A 191 19.22 22.20 1.27
N GLN A 192 18.23 23.08 1.04
CA GLN A 192 18.33 24.46 1.50
C GLN A 192 18.29 24.58 3.04
N ALA A 193 17.48 23.77 3.71
CA ALA A 193 17.43 23.74 5.18
C ALA A 193 18.76 23.27 5.77
N LEU A 194 19.35 22.19 5.26
CA LEU A 194 20.68 21.69 5.64
C LEU A 194 21.77 22.77 5.51
N ARG A 195 21.81 23.47 4.36
CA ARG A 195 22.77 24.57 4.16
C ARG A 195 22.58 25.72 5.14
N ARG A 196 21.33 26.05 5.51
CA ARG A 196 21.04 27.14 6.45
C ARG A 196 21.37 26.77 7.89
N SER A 197 21.27 25.49 8.26
CA SER A 197 21.63 24.99 9.58
C SER A 197 23.12 24.75 9.75
N GLY A 198 23.93 24.88 8.69
CA GLY A 198 25.36 24.59 8.73
C GLY A 198 25.67 23.10 8.91
N VAL A 199 24.73 22.22 8.56
CA VAL A 199 24.94 20.76 8.57
C VAL A 199 25.40 20.35 7.19
N ASP A 200 26.59 19.76 7.11
CA ASP A 200 27.17 19.28 5.86
C ASP A 200 26.60 17.90 5.52
N GLY A 201 25.77 17.86 4.48
CA GLY A 201 25.24 16.60 3.92
C GLY A 201 24.05 16.00 4.66
N GLY A 202 23.65 14.82 4.19
CA GLY A 202 22.73 13.93 4.88
C GLY A 202 23.46 13.02 5.88
N GLY A 203 22.77 12.06 6.48
CA GLY A 203 23.34 11.18 7.50
C GLY A 203 22.27 10.51 8.34
N ASP A 204 22.47 10.42 9.65
CA ASP A 204 21.54 9.76 10.56
C ASP A 204 20.20 10.51 10.71
N GLU A 205 19.25 9.85 11.38
CA GLU A 205 17.92 10.40 11.63
C GLU A 205 17.94 11.66 12.53
N GLN A 206 19.00 11.86 13.33
CA GLN A 206 19.10 13.01 14.23
C GLN A 206 19.24 14.33 13.47
N ILE A 207 19.77 14.30 12.24
CA ILE A 207 19.89 15.48 11.39
C ILE A 207 18.53 16.14 11.14
N TYR A 208 17.46 15.36 10.97
CA TYR A 208 16.12 15.93 10.79
C TYR A 208 15.75 16.86 11.96
N TRP A 209 15.99 16.43 13.20
CA TRP A 209 15.68 17.23 14.39
C TRP A 209 16.55 18.48 14.51
N GLN A 210 17.82 18.40 14.07
CA GLN A 210 18.73 19.55 14.05
C GLN A 210 18.26 20.63 13.06
N ILE A 211 17.71 20.22 11.91
CA ILE A 211 17.31 21.16 10.86
C ILE A 211 15.83 21.54 10.88
N ILE A 212 15.04 20.96 11.77
CA ILE A 212 13.57 21.04 11.75
C ILE A 212 13.05 22.49 11.70
N GLU A 213 13.71 23.42 12.38
CA GLU A 213 13.33 24.85 12.40
C GLU A 213 13.67 25.61 11.10
N HIS A 214 14.47 25.01 10.22
CA HIS A 214 14.81 25.53 8.90
C HIS A 214 13.89 24.98 7.79
N LEU A 215 13.09 23.95 8.09
CA LEU A 215 12.12 23.36 7.16
C LEU A 215 10.84 24.22 7.05
N PRO A 216 10.08 24.09 5.94
CA PRO A 216 8.74 24.67 5.82
C PRO A 216 7.83 24.23 6.97
N ARG A 217 6.95 25.11 7.44
CA ARG A 217 6.10 24.90 8.63
C ARG A 217 5.31 23.59 8.59
N GLU A 218 4.75 23.24 7.42
CA GLU A 218 4.03 22.00 7.20
C GLU A 218 4.95 20.77 7.36
N THR A 219 6.11 20.81 6.73
CA THR A 219 7.13 19.75 6.76
C THR A 219 7.73 19.50 8.15
N ARG A 220 7.78 20.53 9.02
CA ARG A 220 8.19 20.36 10.44
C ARG A 220 7.31 19.40 11.21
N SER A 221 6.10 19.16 10.74
CA SER A 221 5.16 18.25 11.37
C SER A 221 5.12 16.88 10.71
N TYR A 222 5.77 16.72 9.55
CA TYR A 222 5.59 15.54 8.70
C TYR A 222 6.16 14.27 9.32
N VAL A 223 7.44 14.29 9.74
CA VAL A 223 8.07 13.15 10.45
C VAL A 223 7.43 12.93 11.83
N PRO A 224 7.15 13.95 12.66
CA PRO A 224 6.42 13.74 13.91
C PRO A 224 5.06 13.07 13.73
N LYS A 225 4.33 13.43 12.66
CA LYS A 225 3.03 12.83 12.31
C LYS A 225 3.18 11.39 11.85
N LEU A 226 4.21 11.09 11.05
CA LEU A 226 4.58 9.73 10.62
C LEU A 226 4.84 8.83 11.84
N LEU A 227 5.71 9.26 12.75
CA LEU A 227 6.06 8.49 13.95
C LEU A 227 4.85 8.26 14.86
N ALA A 228 4.04 9.29 15.07
CA ALA A 228 2.82 9.17 15.86
C ALA A 228 1.80 8.20 15.22
N ALA A 229 1.65 8.23 13.90
CA ALA A 229 0.78 7.31 13.18
C ALA A 229 1.28 5.86 13.31
N ALA A 230 2.59 5.64 13.16
CA ALA A 230 3.20 4.34 13.32
C ALA A 230 3.02 3.77 14.74
N LEU A 231 3.34 4.56 15.77
CA LEU A 231 3.17 4.17 17.17
C LEU A 231 1.75 3.71 17.49
N LEU A 232 0.74 4.44 17.00
CA LEU A 232 -0.65 4.13 17.27
C LEU A 232 -1.18 2.96 16.44
N ALA A 233 -0.73 2.81 15.20
CA ALA A 233 -1.30 1.84 14.27
C ALA A 233 -0.63 0.46 14.31
N GLU A 234 0.57 0.35 14.88
CA GLU A 234 1.22 -0.94 15.16
C GLU A 234 0.54 -1.68 16.32
N GLU A 235 0.04 -0.96 17.34
CA GLU A 235 -0.67 -1.53 18.49
C GLU A 235 -1.99 -0.76 18.80
N PRO A 236 -2.95 -0.71 17.87
CA PRO A 236 -4.13 0.15 18.01
C PRO A 236 -5.00 -0.20 19.22
N GLU A 237 -5.12 -1.48 19.57
CA GLU A 237 -5.89 -1.94 20.73
C GLU A 237 -5.29 -1.45 22.04
N HIS A 238 -3.94 -1.35 22.14
CA HIS A 238 -3.26 -0.81 23.32
C HIS A 238 -3.66 0.64 23.60
N PHE A 239 -3.93 1.41 22.55
CA PHE A 239 -4.38 2.80 22.63
C PHE A 239 -5.91 2.95 22.60
N GLY A 240 -6.63 1.84 22.76
CA GLY A 240 -8.09 1.80 22.88
C GLY A 240 -8.83 1.99 21.57
N PHE A 241 -8.19 1.79 20.41
CA PHE A 241 -8.89 1.71 19.13
C PHE A 241 -9.47 0.30 18.96
N GLU A 242 -10.79 0.22 18.77
CA GLU A 242 -11.50 -1.04 18.50
C GLU A 242 -12.03 -0.99 17.07
N VAL A 243 -11.21 -1.44 16.11
CA VAL A 243 -11.52 -1.35 14.67
C VAL A 243 -11.40 -2.70 13.99
N GLU A 244 -12.43 -3.08 13.24
CA GLU A 244 -12.37 -4.21 12.33
C GLU A 244 -11.71 -3.76 11.02
N ARG A 245 -10.48 -4.21 10.79
CA ARG A 245 -9.74 -3.87 9.56
C ARG A 245 -10.42 -4.52 8.35
N SER A 246 -10.44 -3.80 7.22
CA SER A 246 -10.98 -4.33 5.96
C SER A 246 -10.20 -5.54 5.48
N LEU A 247 -10.85 -6.41 4.71
CA LEU A 247 -10.18 -7.55 4.08
C LEU A 247 -9.11 -7.07 3.07
N PRO A 248 -8.01 -7.83 2.88
CA PRO A 248 -6.96 -7.46 1.95
C PRO A 248 -7.45 -7.25 0.51
N TYR A 249 -6.84 -6.29 -0.18
CA TYR A 249 -7.09 -5.96 -1.58
C TYR A 249 -6.51 -7.03 -2.51
N LEU A 250 -7.29 -8.09 -2.76
CA LEU A 250 -6.95 -9.23 -3.61
C LEU A 250 -7.75 -9.20 -4.91
N PHE A 251 -7.07 -9.49 -6.03
CA PHE A 251 -7.67 -9.48 -7.35
C PHE A 251 -6.90 -10.39 -8.31
N ASP A 252 -7.58 -10.88 -9.34
CA ASP A 252 -6.93 -11.35 -10.57
C ASP A 252 -6.86 -10.19 -11.57
N GLN A 253 -6.09 -10.36 -12.65
CA GLN A 253 -6.12 -9.44 -13.78
C GLN A 253 -6.50 -10.16 -15.07
N VAL A 254 -7.24 -9.48 -15.92
CA VAL A 254 -7.65 -9.97 -17.24
C VAL A 254 -7.49 -8.88 -18.29
N LEU A 255 -6.97 -9.25 -19.46
CA LEU A 255 -6.86 -8.33 -20.58
C LEU A 255 -8.25 -8.10 -21.20
N VAL A 256 -8.73 -6.86 -21.13
CA VAL A 256 -10.05 -6.47 -21.61
C VAL A 256 -9.90 -5.58 -22.86
N PRO A 257 -10.71 -5.80 -23.92
CA PRO A 257 -10.65 -4.98 -25.14
C PRO A 257 -10.84 -3.48 -24.90
N PRO A 258 -10.42 -2.63 -25.85
CA PRO A 258 -10.62 -1.19 -25.77
C PRO A 258 -12.10 -0.80 -25.63
N SER A 259 -12.37 0.38 -25.06
CA SER A 259 -13.73 0.93 -24.90
C SER A 259 -14.73 0.03 -24.19
N THR A 260 -14.28 -0.85 -23.28
CA THR A 260 -15.16 -1.76 -22.53
C THR A 260 -15.50 -1.14 -21.17
N PRO A 261 -16.78 -0.85 -20.88
CA PRO A 261 -17.21 -0.37 -19.57
C PRO A 261 -16.98 -1.39 -18.46
N LEU A 262 -16.53 -0.94 -17.29
CA LEU A 262 -16.37 -1.80 -16.11
C LEU A 262 -17.69 -2.44 -15.67
N ARG A 263 -18.82 -1.74 -15.90
CA ARG A 263 -20.17 -2.30 -15.65
C ARG A 263 -20.43 -3.58 -16.45
N ARG A 264 -19.89 -3.71 -17.66
CA ARG A 264 -20.06 -4.91 -18.49
C ARG A 264 -19.26 -6.07 -17.93
N VAL A 265 -18.07 -5.81 -17.42
CA VAL A 265 -17.28 -6.83 -16.70
C VAL A 265 -18.00 -7.26 -15.42
N ALA A 266 -18.61 -6.30 -14.70
CA ALA A 266 -19.43 -6.58 -13.53
C ALA A 266 -20.64 -7.47 -13.85
N GLU A 267 -21.35 -7.19 -14.95
CA GLU A 267 -22.48 -7.99 -15.44
C GLU A 267 -22.06 -9.42 -15.80
N ILE A 268 -20.92 -9.60 -16.47
CA ILE A 268 -20.37 -10.94 -16.79
C ILE A 268 -20.11 -11.78 -15.54
N LEU A 269 -19.65 -11.13 -14.46
CA LEU A 269 -19.28 -11.76 -13.21
C LEU A 269 -20.41 -11.81 -12.17
N GLU A 270 -21.57 -11.22 -12.48
CA GLU A 270 -22.69 -11.07 -11.56
C GLU A 270 -22.31 -10.38 -10.24
N VAL A 271 -21.41 -9.38 -10.31
CA VAL A 271 -20.98 -8.57 -9.16
C VAL A 271 -21.46 -7.13 -9.25
N SER A 272 -21.36 -6.38 -8.16
CA SER A 272 -21.73 -4.97 -8.16
C SER A 272 -20.80 -4.13 -9.07
N PRO A 273 -21.32 -3.15 -9.81
CA PRO A 273 -20.49 -2.19 -10.55
C PRO A 273 -19.55 -1.38 -9.64
N SER A 274 -19.94 -1.18 -8.37
CA SER A 274 -19.10 -0.49 -7.37
C SER A 274 -17.85 -1.29 -7.06
N LEU A 275 -17.94 -2.62 -6.88
CA LEU A 275 -16.78 -3.49 -6.65
C LEU A 275 -15.78 -3.38 -7.80
N MET A 276 -16.26 -3.41 -9.05
CA MET A 276 -15.37 -3.24 -10.22
C MET A 276 -14.69 -1.87 -10.25
N THR A 277 -15.37 -0.82 -9.79
CA THR A 277 -14.80 0.54 -9.68
C THR A 277 -13.76 0.62 -8.56
N GLU A 278 -14.04 0.01 -7.40
CA GLU A 278 -13.14 -0.08 -6.25
C GLU A 278 -11.88 -0.91 -6.57
N LEU A 279 -12.02 -1.96 -7.38
CA LEU A 279 -10.88 -2.73 -7.88
C LEU A 279 -10.09 -1.97 -8.95
N ASN A 280 -10.68 -1.02 -9.67
CA ASN A 280 -10.01 -0.32 -10.78
C ASN A 280 -10.07 1.22 -10.62
N PRO A 281 -9.60 1.78 -9.51
CA PRO A 281 -9.72 3.21 -9.22
C PRO A 281 -8.93 4.10 -10.21
N HIS A 282 -7.97 3.53 -10.93
CA HIS A 282 -7.17 4.19 -11.95
C HIS A 282 -7.90 4.37 -13.29
N LEU A 283 -8.97 3.61 -13.57
CA LEU A 283 -9.81 3.82 -14.76
C LEU A 283 -10.83 4.92 -14.49
N ILE A 284 -10.39 6.17 -14.59
CA ILE A 284 -11.15 7.36 -14.15
C ILE A 284 -12.43 7.64 -14.95
N ARG A 285 -12.62 6.95 -16.08
CA ARG A 285 -13.85 7.01 -16.91
C ARG A 285 -14.76 5.80 -16.71
N GLY A 286 -14.41 4.85 -15.83
CA GLY A 286 -15.18 3.64 -15.61
C GLY A 286 -15.19 2.66 -16.79
N GLN A 287 -14.20 2.76 -17.69
CA GLN A 287 -14.03 1.90 -18.85
C GLN A 287 -12.56 1.81 -19.27
N THR A 288 -12.20 0.77 -20.03
CA THR A 288 -10.87 0.67 -20.64
C THR A 288 -10.64 1.79 -21.68
N PRO A 289 -9.38 2.23 -21.88
CA PRO A 289 -9.04 3.22 -22.90
C PRO A 289 -9.53 2.82 -24.31
N PRO A 290 -9.88 3.79 -25.18
CA PRO A 290 -10.44 3.49 -26.49
C PRO A 290 -9.41 3.03 -27.52
N ASP A 291 -8.14 3.31 -27.28
CA ASP A 291 -7.00 3.08 -28.18
C ASP A 291 -6.31 1.73 -27.96
N ARG A 292 -6.53 1.07 -26.82
CA ARG A 292 -5.80 -0.15 -26.45
C ARG A 292 -6.59 -1.07 -25.52
N SER A 293 -6.29 -2.37 -25.60
CA SER A 293 -6.70 -3.31 -24.56
C SER A 293 -5.99 -2.98 -23.25
N PHE A 294 -6.61 -3.31 -22.12
CA PHE A 294 -6.13 -2.91 -20.81
C PHE A 294 -6.31 -4.02 -19.77
N MET A 295 -5.38 -4.14 -18.84
CA MET A 295 -5.47 -5.11 -17.74
C MET A 295 -6.46 -4.62 -16.69
N VAL A 296 -7.63 -5.25 -16.62
CA VAL A 296 -8.67 -4.94 -15.62
C VAL A 296 -8.54 -5.90 -14.45
N ARG A 297 -8.62 -5.36 -13.24
CA ARG A 297 -8.68 -6.13 -12.00
C ARG A 297 -10.09 -6.65 -11.78
N VAL A 298 -10.19 -7.94 -11.46
CA VAL A 298 -11.46 -8.64 -11.18
C VAL A 298 -11.32 -9.39 -9.86
N PRO A 299 -12.44 -9.78 -9.21
CA PRO A 299 -12.38 -10.59 -8.00
C PRO A 299 -11.51 -11.84 -8.20
N MET A 300 -10.73 -12.18 -7.18
CA MET A 300 -9.81 -13.32 -7.24
C MET A 300 -10.50 -14.61 -7.67
N GLY A 301 -9.89 -15.36 -8.59
CA GLY A 301 -10.43 -16.61 -9.13
C GLY A 301 -11.48 -16.45 -10.25
N THR A 302 -11.78 -15.23 -10.70
CA THR A 302 -12.83 -14.99 -11.71
C THR A 302 -12.32 -14.64 -13.11
N SER A 303 -10.99 -14.50 -13.28
CA SER A 303 -10.38 -14.09 -14.55
C SER A 303 -10.77 -14.95 -15.76
N GLN A 304 -10.80 -16.28 -15.59
CA GLN A 304 -11.17 -17.22 -16.67
C GLN A 304 -12.61 -17.04 -17.15
N ALA A 305 -13.54 -16.70 -16.25
CA ALA A 305 -14.94 -16.45 -16.61
C ALA A 305 -15.07 -15.23 -17.53
N VAL A 306 -14.30 -14.16 -17.24
CA VAL A 306 -14.27 -12.95 -18.08
C VAL A 306 -13.70 -13.24 -19.46
N VAL A 307 -12.56 -13.95 -19.54
CA VAL A 307 -11.95 -14.33 -20.82
C VAL A 307 -12.94 -15.12 -21.68
N ALA A 308 -13.59 -16.13 -21.10
CA ALA A 308 -14.54 -16.98 -21.81
C ALA A 308 -15.77 -16.20 -22.30
N ALA A 309 -16.28 -15.25 -21.50
CA ALA A 309 -17.42 -14.42 -21.88
C ALA A 309 -17.09 -13.42 -23.00
N LEU A 310 -15.94 -12.75 -22.90
CA LEU A 310 -15.51 -11.77 -23.91
C LEU A 310 -15.18 -12.42 -25.26
N ALA A 311 -14.65 -13.65 -25.25
CA ALA A 311 -14.42 -14.42 -26.48
C ALA A 311 -15.72 -14.77 -27.21
N ARG A 312 -16.80 -15.06 -26.48
CA ARG A 312 -18.11 -15.41 -27.05
C ARG A 312 -18.88 -14.21 -27.61
N ASN A 313 -18.72 -13.03 -27.01
CA ASN A 313 -19.40 -11.81 -27.45
C ASN A 313 -18.46 -10.59 -27.38
N PRO A 314 -17.62 -10.36 -28.40
CA PRO A 314 -16.67 -9.25 -28.38
C PRO A 314 -17.36 -7.87 -28.43
N ARG A 315 -18.53 -7.77 -29.07
CA ARG A 315 -19.19 -6.50 -29.43
C ARG A 315 -20.53 -6.21 -28.74
N ARG A 316 -21.02 -7.09 -27.86
CA ARG A 316 -22.25 -6.87 -27.06
C ARG A 316 -21.89 -6.71 -25.60
#